data_AF-A0A067M5V7-F1
#
_entry.id   AF-A0A067M5V7-F1
#
_cell.length_a   1.000
_cell.length_b   1.000
_cell.length_c   1.000
_cell.angle_alpha   90.00
_cell.angle_beta   90.00
_cell.angle_gamma   90.00
#
_symmetry.space_group_name_H-M   'P 1'
#
loop_
_entity.id
_entity.type
_entity.pdbx_description
1 polymer ?
#
loop_
_entity_poly.entity_id
_entity_poly.type
_entity_poly.pdbx_seq_one_letter_code
_entity_poly.pdbx_strand_id
1 'polypeptide(L)'
;MRLSIATLLFASVFVVSVLAGRNCKCQDSRGQYNSLTQTCCSKDPKAGDIVAVYYPGPNHQCTSPYNSIDSGAFVQCCQNEGVGGAYCWD
;
A
#
# COMPACT_ATOMS: atom_id res chain seq x y z
N MET A 1 -8.49 53.46 -30.39
CA MET A 1 -7.53 52.34 -30.50
C MET A 1 -6.71 52.27 -29.23
N ARG A 2 -6.95 51.30 -28.34
CA ARG A 2 -6.02 50.96 -27.25
C ARG A 2 -5.98 49.45 -27.09
N LEU A 3 -4.76 48.97 -26.91
CA LEU A 3 -4.21 47.68 -27.27
C LEU A 3 -4.66 46.57 -26.30
N SER A 4 -4.95 45.40 -26.85
CA SER A 4 -5.20 44.13 -26.17
C SER A 4 -4.00 43.71 -25.30
N ILE A 5 -4.26 43.18 -24.11
CA ILE A 5 -3.32 42.31 -23.39
C ILE A 5 -4.13 41.10 -22.90
N ALA A 6 -4.10 40.02 -23.68
CA ALA A 6 -4.61 38.72 -23.28
C ALA A 6 -3.52 38.05 -22.40
N THR A 7 -3.77 37.98 -21.10
CA THR A 7 -2.85 37.34 -20.15
C THR A 7 -3.01 35.82 -20.24
N LEU A 8 -2.15 35.16 -21.02
CA LEU A 8 -2.03 33.70 -21.03
C LEU A 8 -1.24 33.26 -19.80
N LEU A 9 -1.95 32.85 -18.74
CA LEU A 9 -1.37 32.13 -17.61
C LEU A 9 -1.19 30.66 -17.99
N PHE A 10 0.01 30.28 -18.41
CA PHE A 10 0.42 28.89 -18.51
C PHE A 10 0.69 28.36 -17.09
N ALA A 11 -0.33 27.76 -16.47
CA ALA A 11 -0.14 26.99 -15.25
C ALA A 11 0.46 25.62 -15.61
N SER A 12 1.77 25.48 -15.41
CA SER A 12 2.46 24.18 -15.46
C SER A 12 2.00 23.31 -14.29
N VAL A 13 1.08 22.39 -14.57
CA VAL A 13 0.67 21.36 -13.61
C VAL A 13 1.80 20.34 -13.52
N PHE A 14 2.62 20.43 -12.46
CA PHE A 14 3.52 19.35 -12.08
C PHE A 14 2.66 18.18 -11.58
N VAL A 15 2.48 17.18 -12.43
CA VAL A 15 1.87 15.91 -12.03
C VAL A 15 2.89 15.17 -11.18
N VAL A 16 2.88 15.42 -9.88
CA VAL A 16 3.55 14.53 -8.92
C VAL A 16 2.75 13.23 -8.92
N SER A 17 3.25 12.22 -9.62
CA SER A 17 2.80 10.84 -9.44
C SER A 17 3.11 10.47 -7.99
N VAL A 18 2.12 10.61 -7.11
CA VAL A 18 2.20 10.03 -5.78
C VAL A 18 2.27 8.53 -6.03
N LEU A 19 3.44 7.92 -5.85
CA LEU A 19 3.51 6.47 -5.79
C LEU A 19 2.67 6.07 -4.58
N ALA A 20 1.45 5.63 -4.85
CA ALA A 20 0.58 5.08 -3.83
C ALA A 20 1.28 3.81 -3.32
N GLY A 21 1.70 3.82 -2.06
CA GLY A 21 2.17 2.61 -1.41
C GLY A 21 1.02 1.60 -1.31
N ARG A 22 1.32 0.35 -0.92
CA ARG A 22 0.32 -0.67 -0.60
C ARG A 22 0.57 -1.14 0.81
N ASN A 23 -0.52 -1.34 1.52
CA ASN A 23 -0.55 -1.82 2.88
C ASN A 23 -1.50 -3.01 2.96
N CYS A 24 -1.15 -4.06 3.71
CA CYS A 24 -2.02 -5.21 3.93
C CYS A 24 -1.93 -5.73 5.37
N LYS A 25 -3.07 -6.18 5.88
CA LYS A 25 -3.20 -6.70 7.25
C LYS A 25 -4.14 -7.90 7.30
N CYS A 26 -3.75 -8.98 7.97
CA CYS A 26 -4.69 -10.07 8.26
C CYS A 26 -5.72 -9.55 9.26
N GLN A 27 -6.96 -9.40 8.80
CA GLN A 27 -8.04 -8.76 9.54
C GLN A 27 -9.37 -9.25 9.00
N ASP A 28 -10.30 -9.55 9.91
CA ASP A 28 -11.68 -9.89 9.59
C ASP A 28 -12.65 -9.25 10.61
N SER A 29 -13.91 -9.69 10.61
CA SER A 29 -14.95 -9.18 11.51
C SER A 29 -14.69 -9.45 12.99
N ARG A 30 -13.75 -10.34 13.34
CA ARG A 30 -13.39 -10.70 14.72
C ARG A 30 -12.18 -9.91 15.23
N GLY A 31 -11.40 -9.29 14.35
CA GLY A 31 -10.33 -8.39 14.74
C GLY A 31 -9.11 -8.37 13.83
N GLN A 32 -8.02 -7.83 14.37
CA GLN A 32 -6.73 -7.69 13.69
C GLN A 32 -5.73 -8.72 14.21
N TYR A 33 -5.03 -9.39 13.30
CA TYR A 33 -4.13 -10.50 13.60
C TYR A 33 -2.68 -10.12 13.28
N ASN A 34 -2.04 -9.36 14.16
CA ASN A 34 -0.69 -8.81 13.92
C ASN A 34 0.36 -9.90 13.71
N SER A 35 0.33 -10.99 14.50
CA SER A 35 1.29 -12.10 14.33
C SER A 35 1.12 -12.79 12.97
N LEU A 36 -0.11 -12.98 12.51
CA LEU A 36 -0.37 -13.58 11.20
C LEU A 36 -0.05 -12.61 10.07
N THR A 37 -0.25 -11.31 10.30
CA THR A 37 0.20 -10.26 9.37
C THR A 37 1.72 -10.32 9.19
N GLN A 38 2.49 -10.48 10.27
CA GLN A 38 3.94 -10.68 10.19
C GLN A 38 4.29 -11.93 9.39
N THR A 39 3.67 -13.07 9.73
CA THR A 39 3.90 -14.34 9.02
C THR A 39 3.61 -14.20 7.53
N CYS A 40 2.46 -13.63 7.15
CA CYS A 40 2.10 -13.46 5.74
C CYS A 40 2.97 -12.42 5.02
N CYS A 41 3.36 -11.35 5.69
CA CYS A 41 4.30 -10.38 5.13
C CYS A 41 5.67 -10.99 4.87
N SER A 42 6.16 -11.86 5.77
CA SER A 42 7.45 -12.56 5.59
C SER A 42 7.47 -13.56 4.44
N LYS A 43 6.29 -13.96 3.92
CA LYS A 43 6.15 -14.85 2.77
C LYS A 43 6.11 -14.09 1.44
N ASP A 44 6.05 -12.75 1.46
CA ASP A 44 6.14 -11.95 0.24
C ASP A 44 7.53 -12.17 -0.41
N PRO A 45 7.63 -12.37 -1.73
CA PRO A 45 8.92 -12.58 -2.40
C PRO A 45 9.93 -11.44 -2.22
N LYS A 46 9.44 -10.24 -1.90
CA LYS A 46 10.25 -9.04 -1.65
C LYS A 46 10.41 -8.74 -0.15
N ALA A 47 9.92 -9.62 0.73
CA ALA A 47 10.10 -9.48 2.16
C ALA A 47 11.59 -9.43 2.52
N GLY A 48 11.96 -8.50 3.40
CA GLY A 48 13.34 -8.30 3.84
C GLY A 48 14.11 -7.25 3.02
N ASP A 49 13.64 -6.92 1.82
CA ASP A 49 14.01 -5.66 1.18
C ASP A 49 13.15 -4.54 1.78
N ILE A 50 13.71 -3.84 2.77
CA ILE A 50 12.99 -2.81 3.53
C ILE A 50 12.48 -1.67 2.66
N VAL A 51 13.08 -1.44 1.48
CA VAL A 51 12.59 -0.41 0.57
C VAL A 51 11.42 -0.92 -0.27
N ALA A 52 11.27 -2.24 -0.44
CA ALA A 52 10.21 -2.84 -1.23
C ALA A 52 9.01 -3.28 -0.38
N VAL A 53 9.22 -4.16 0.61
CA VAL A 53 8.17 -4.72 1.48
C VAL A 53 8.72 -4.95 2.88
N TYR A 54 8.08 -4.36 3.88
CA TYR A 54 8.50 -4.48 5.27
C TYR A 54 7.36 -4.62 6.27
N TYR A 55 7.71 -5.14 7.44
CA TYR A 55 6.87 -5.22 8.62
C TYR A 55 7.74 -4.99 9.88
N PRO A 56 7.22 -4.33 10.94
CA PRO A 56 5.90 -3.72 11.01
C PRO A 56 5.87 -2.32 10.36
N GLY A 57 4.78 -2.01 9.67
CA GLY A 57 4.39 -0.63 9.39
C GLY A 57 3.82 0.09 10.64
N PRO A 58 3.48 1.38 10.54
CA PRO A 58 2.99 2.21 11.65
C PRO A 58 1.82 1.63 12.44
N ASN A 59 0.98 0.82 11.79
CA ASN A 59 -0.20 0.18 12.35
C ASN A 59 -0.05 -1.34 12.38
N HIS A 60 1.15 -1.91 12.47
CA HIS A 60 1.40 -3.37 12.39
C HIS A 60 0.89 -4.00 11.08
N GLN A 61 0.98 -3.28 9.97
CA GLN A 61 0.65 -3.79 8.65
C GLN A 61 1.92 -4.19 7.87
N CYS A 62 1.76 -5.06 6.89
CA CYS A 62 2.75 -5.23 5.83
C CYS A 62 2.71 -3.99 4.93
N THR A 63 3.83 -3.33 4.72
CA THR A 63 3.91 -2.04 4.01
C THR A 63 4.83 -2.16 2.81
N SER A 64 4.40 -1.61 1.69
CA SER A 64 5.22 -1.44 0.49
C SER A 64 5.11 -0.02 -0.05
N PRO A 65 6.17 0.80 0.02
CA PRO A 65 6.16 2.16 -0.52
C PRO A 65 5.91 2.23 -2.03
N TYR A 66 6.18 1.14 -2.75
CA TYR A 66 6.14 1.07 -4.21
C TYR A 66 5.07 0.10 -4.73
N ASN A 67 3.99 -0.12 -3.96
CA ASN A 67 2.88 -1.03 -4.33
C ASN A 67 3.35 -2.42 -4.82
N SER A 68 4.31 -2.99 -4.11
CA SER A 68 4.94 -4.27 -4.48
C SER A 68 4.30 -5.49 -3.83
N ILE A 69 3.39 -5.31 -2.87
CA ILE A 69 2.65 -6.41 -2.24
C ILE A 69 1.61 -6.94 -3.21
N ASP A 70 1.63 -8.26 -3.45
CA ASP A 70 0.50 -8.94 -4.07
C ASP A 70 -0.61 -9.14 -3.03
N SER A 71 -1.61 -8.25 -3.08
CA SER A 71 -2.74 -8.30 -2.14
C SER A 71 -3.56 -9.59 -2.25
N GLY A 72 -3.63 -10.22 -3.43
CA GLY A 72 -4.36 -11.47 -3.62
C GLY A 72 -3.65 -12.63 -2.91
N ALA A 73 -2.33 -12.74 -3.11
CA ALA A 73 -1.51 -13.71 -2.41
C ALA A 73 -1.52 -13.47 -0.88
N PHE A 74 -1.51 -12.20 -0.45
CA PHE A 74 -1.59 -11.84 0.96
C PHE A 74 -2.93 -12.28 1.59
N VAL A 75 -4.06 -12.02 0.93
CA VAL A 75 -5.39 -12.47 1.37
C VAL A 75 -5.43 -13.99 1.50
N GLN A 76 -4.91 -14.71 0.49
CA GLN A 76 -4.87 -16.17 0.49
C GLN A 76 -4.00 -16.70 1.63
N CYS A 77 -2.88 -16.05 1.94
CA CYS A 77 -2.08 -16.39 3.10
C CYS A 77 -2.89 -16.27 4.40
N CYS A 78 -3.57 -15.15 4.64
CA CYS A 78 -4.38 -14.98 5.85
C CYS A 78 -5.49 -16.04 5.97
N GLN A 79 -6.11 -16.41 4.85
CA GLN A 79 -7.12 -17.48 4.80
C GLN A 79 -6.54 -18.85 5.15
N ASN A 80 -5.35 -19.18 4.65
CA ASN A 80 -4.66 -20.43 4.96
C ASN A 80 -4.26 -20.50 6.45
N GLU A 81 -3.98 -19.37 7.09
CA GLU A 81 -3.72 -19.28 8.54
C GLU A 81 -5.02 -19.28 9.38
N GLY A 82 -6.20 -19.38 8.76
CA GLY A 82 -7.50 -19.49 9.43
C GLY A 82 -8.21 -18.17 9.73
N VAL A 83 -7.78 -17.06 9.14
CA VAL A 83 -8.44 -15.74 9.23
C VAL A 83 -9.43 -15.57 8.08
N GLY A 84 -10.53 -14.84 8.28
CA GLY A 84 -11.53 -14.60 7.24
C GLY A 84 -11.02 -13.87 5.98
N GLY A 85 -9.85 -13.23 6.05
CA GLY A 85 -9.21 -12.57 4.91
C GLY A 85 -8.13 -11.56 5.34
N ALA A 86 -7.92 -10.57 4.48
CA ALA A 86 -7.04 -9.43 4.75
C ALA A 86 -7.73 -8.11 4.38
N TYR A 87 -7.38 -7.06 5.12
CA TYR A 87 -7.66 -5.68 4.74
C TYR A 87 -6.42 -5.10 4.07
N CYS A 88 -6.54 -4.72 2.80
CA CYS A 88 -5.48 -4.07 2.03
C CYS A 88 -5.93 -2.70 1.55
N TRP A 89 -5.04 -1.71 1.62
CA TRP A 89 -5.28 -0.32 1.22
C TRP A 89 -4.03 0.31 0.61
N ASP A 90 -4.22 1.43 -0.06
CA ASP A 90 -3.13 2.26 -0.61
C ASP A 90 -2.72 3.33 0.41
#